data_AF-A0A7N2KZQ2-F1
#
_entry.id   AF-A0A7N2KZQ2-F1
#
_cell.length_a   1.000
_cell.length_b   1.000
_cell.length_c   1.000
_cell.angle_alpha   90.00
_cell.angle_beta   90.00
_cell.angle_gamma   90.00
#
_symmetry.space_group_name_H-M   'P 1'
#
loop_
_entity.id
_entity.type
_entity.pdbx_description
1 polymer ?
#
loop_
_entity_poly.entity_id
_entity_poly.type
_entity_poly.pdbx_seq_one_letter_code
_entity_poly.pdbx_strand_id
1 'polypeptide(L)'
;MRAFCAFHSAKLSCLSKVVIFTTTTTPTITRTRLSFPAKPFSCQAQFADSEIDGSFSLKVVSPTLLAAEREEAKAVLSLFFKKQGLSNAVATRTINKSDHFIDHLIAKLHYIYKSRYLVGRELTTLEIRDALIPYLESLLEEHGNIVVDVVENFPNPPVKEKTVVPVSQPNPTLDSKKLKAMSRVSEIDPDGKLRPHILYLIELGLDLEKIKAITQRFPAFAYYSLEGKIKPVVEFLLDLGVPKSDIPTILNKRPQLCGISLSENLIPTMTFLENLGVDKKQWAKVIYRFPALLTHSRQKVKTTVEFLCEMGLSAESIGKVLTRSPNIISYSVEDKLRPTAEYFLSLGVDVAVLLFRCPQTFGLSIEANLKPVTEFFLERGYSIEEIGTMISRYGALYTFSLSENLIPKWEFFLTMDYSKSELVKFPQYFGYSLEERIKPRYALVKESGVSLLLNQVLSLSYSDFEKVLDKKVKKMLSNKDKSGSSDDLRSDNVH
;
A
#
# COMPACT_ATOMS: atom_id res chain seq x y z
N MET A 1 -25.09 50.72 4.77
CA MET A 1 -24.05 50.63 5.83
C MET A 1 -23.49 49.21 5.75
N ARG A 2 -22.22 48.97 5.41
CA ARG A 2 -21.05 48.94 6.34
C ARG A 2 -21.37 48.11 7.61
N ALA A 3 -20.62 47.06 7.99
CA ALA A 3 -19.26 46.69 7.60
C ALA A 3 -18.94 45.17 7.68
N PHE A 4 -17.98 44.76 6.85
CA PHE A 4 -16.91 43.77 7.05
C PHE A 4 -17.06 42.62 8.08
N CYS A 5 -16.83 41.41 7.60
CA CYS A 5 -15.73 40.59 8.14
C CYS A 5 -15.10 39.74 7.03
N ALA A 6 -13.78 39.86 6.84
CA ALA A 6 -13.06 39.19 5.75
C ALA A 6 -12.44 37.86 6.26
N PHE A 7 -12.60 36.78 5.49
CA PHE A 7 -11.85 35.54 5.72
C PHE A 7 -10.80 35.33 4.62
N HIS A 8 -9.55 35.15 5.05
CA HIS A 8 -8.41 34.89 4.19
C HIS A 8 -8.57 33.56 3.44
N SER A 9 -8.59 33.62 2.10
CA SER A 9 -8.41 32.45 1.25
C SER A 9 -6.92 32.10 1.16
N ALA A 10 -6.44 31.28 2.09
CA ALA A 10 -5.12 30.68 1.99
C ALA A 10 -5.11 29.59 0.91
N LYS A 11 -4.97 29.99 -0.36
CA LYS A 11 -4.61 29.05 -1.44
C LYS A 11 -3.22 28.50 -1.15
N LEU A 12 -3.08 27.18 -1.03
CA LEU A 12 -1.78 26.53 -1.15
C LEU A 12 -1.30 26.71 -2.60
N SER A 13 -0.50 27.74 -2.85
CA SER A 13 0.23 27.89 -4.11
C SER A 13 1.31 26.83 -4.17
N CYS A 14 1.17 25.86 -5.08
CA CYS A 14 2.28 25.00 -5.46
C CYS A 14 3.46 25.88 -5.87
N LEU A 15 4.62 25.73 -5.22
CA LEU A 15 5.75 26.64 -5.39
C LEU A 15 6.38 26.46 -6.79
N SER A 16 6.05 27.36 -7.69
CA SER A 16 6.64 27.45 -9.03
C SER A 16 8.13 27.82 -8.96
N LYS A 17 9.02 26.81 -8.95
CA LYS A 17 10.41 26.98 -9.42
C LYS A 17 10.55 26.45 -10.84
N VAL A 18 9.95 27.16 -11.78
CA VAL A 18 10.22 26.97 -13.21
C VAL A 18 11.53 27.70 -13.52
N VAL A 19 12.61 26.94 -13.74
CA VAL A 19 13.84 27.49 -14.33
C VAL A 19 13.62 27.56 -15.84
N ILE A 20 13.29 28.75 -16.33
CA ILE A 20 13.19 29.01 -17.77
C ILE A 20 14.60 29.33 -18.30
N PHE A 21 15.13 28.49 -19.16
CA PHE A 21 16.16 28.87 -20.13
C PHE A 21 15.63 28.55 -21.53
N THR A 22 15.40 29.58 -22.33
CA THR A 22 14.97 29.47 -23.72
C THR A 22 16.18 29.28 -24.63
N THR A 23 16.18 28.16 -25.38
CA THR A 23 16.60 27.99 -26.81
C THR A 23 17.60 29.01 -27.41
N THR A 24 18.65 28.61 -28.12
CA THR A 24 18.63 27.74 -29.33
C THR A 24 20.00 27.09 -29.67
N THR A 25 19.96 26.14 -30.62
CA THR A 25 21.04 25.68 -31.52
C THR A 25 21.83 24.42 -31.13
N THR A 26 21.76 23.42 -32.02
CA THR A 26 22.45 22.11 -32.04
C THR A 26 23.65 22.13 -33.00
N PRO A 27 24.47 21.06 -33.13
CA PRO A 27 24.82 20.01 -32.17
C PRO A 27 26.36 19.81 -32.04
N THR A 28 26.84 19.34 -30.89
CA THR A 28 28.18 18.70 -30.83
C THR A 28 28.23 17.58 -29.80
N ILE A 29 28.88 16.47 -30.18
CA ILE A 29 29.05 15.29 -29.34
C ILE A 29 30.23 15.51 -28.39
N THR A 30 29.97 15.57 -27.08
CA THR A 30 31.01 15.40 -26.05
C THR A 30 30.55 14.44 -24.97
N ARG A 31 31.25 13.30 -24.90
CA ARG A 31 30.95 12.14 -24.06
C ARG A 31 31.54 12.36 -22.66
N THR A 32 30.77 12.96 -21.75
CA THR A 32 31.21 13.17 -20.36
C THR A 32 31.29 11.83 -19.62
N ARG A 33 32.47 11.23 -19.57
CA ARG A 33 32.77 10.09 -18.69
C ARG A 33 32.67 10.54 -17.23
N LEU A 34 31.66 10.07 -16.50
CA LEU A 34 31.72 10.03 -15.04
C LEU A 34 32.57 8.82 -14.62
N SER A 35 33.81 9.08 -14.22
CA SER A 35 34.73 8.07 -13.69
C SER A 35 34.50 7.88 -12.19
N PHE A 36 33.93 6.73 -11.81
CA PHE A 36 33.93 6.27 -10.42
C PHE A 36 35.13 5.34 -10.17
N PRO A 37 35.79 5.41 -9.00
CA PRO A 37 36.96 4.60 -8.72
C PRO A 37 36.58 3.14 -8.48
N ALA A 38 36.98 2.25 -9.38
CA ALA A 38 36.90 0.81 -9.16
C ALA A 38 37.96 0.36 -8.16
N LYS A 39 37.54 -0.36 -7.11
CA LYS A 39 38.38 -1.37 -6.44
C LYS A 39 37.58 -2.67 -6.37
N PRO A 40 38.14 -3.81 -6.86
CA PRO A 40 37.43 -5.07 -6.87
C PRO A 40 37.47 -5.70 -5.48
N PHE A 41 36.31 -6.09 -4.96
CA PHE A 41 36.22 -7.14 -3.96
C PHE A 41 35.61 -8.37 -4.61
N SER A 42 36.49 -9.30 -4.97
CA SER A 42 36.10 -10.68 -5.24
C SER A 42 35.77 -11.34 -3.91
N CYS A 43 34.57 -11.90 -3.78
CA CYS A 43 34.27 -12.88 -2.74
C CYS A 43 33.41 -13.96 -3.37
N GLN A 44 33.85 -15.22 -3.24
CA GLN A 44 33.18 -16.37 -3.83
C GLN A 44 31.91 -16.68 -3.04
N ALA A 45 30.78 -16.81 -3.74
CA ALA A 45 29.60 -17.43 -3.16
C ALA A 45 29.86 -18.93 -2.97
N GLN A 46 29.70 -19.43 -1.75
CA GLN A 46 29.41 -20.84 -1.52
C GLN A 46 27.90 -20.99 -1.38
N PHE A 47 27.34 -21.89 -2.19
CA PHE A 47 25.93 -22.29 -2.09
C PHE A 47 25.73 -23.18 -0.86
N ALA A 48 24.57 -23.04 -0.22
CA ALA A 48 24.00 -24.04 0.67
C ALA A 48 22.49 -24.08 0.42
N ASP A 49 22.00 -25.23 -0.05
CA ASP A 49 20.60 -25.44 -0.44
C ASP A 49 19.69 -25.72 0.75
N SER A 50 18.43 -25.29 0.64
CA SER A 50 17.24 -25.76 1.40
C SER A 50 17.26 -25.53 2.94
N GLU A 51 16.13 -25.46 3.67
CA GLU A 51 14.73 -25.80 3.38
C GLU A 51 13.75 -24.68 3.81
N ILE A 52 12.46 -24.90 3.55
CA ILE A 52 11.34 -23.99 3.81
C ILE A 52 10.90 -24.05 5.28
N ASP A 53 10.99 -22.93 6.02
CA ASP A 53 9.95 -22.56 6.98
C ASP A 53 9.93 -21.03 7.26
N GLY A 54 8.74 -20.51 7.58
CA GLY A 54 8.46 -19.07 7.75
C GLY A 54 8.87 -18.53 9.12
N SER A 55 10.17 -18.35 9.35
CA SER A 55 10.69 -17.63 10.53
C SER A 55 11.89 -16.74 10.18
N PHE A 56 11.88 -15.49 10.66
CA PHE A 56 13.02 -14.57 10.51
C PHE A 56 14.21 -15.09 11.34
N SER A 57 15.10 -15.84 10.70
CA SER A 57 16.23 -16.47 11.37
C SER A 57 17.27 -15.44 11.83
N LEU A 58 17.34 -15.21 13.15
CA LEU A 58 18.34 -14.38 13.84
C LEU A 58 19.80 -14.91 13.74
N LYS A 59 20.07 -15.93 12.90
CA LYS A 59 21.31 -16.73 12.89
C LYS A 59 22.58 -16.02 12.38
N VAL A 60 22.54 -14.74 12.02
CA VAL A 60 23.72 -14.00 11.50
C VAL A 60 24.51 -13.28 12.60
N VAL A 61 23.92 -13.01 13.77
CA VAL A 61 24.59 -12.30 14.86
C VAL A 61 25.04 -13.29 15.94
N SER A 62 26.33 -13.25 16.30
CA SER A 62 26.87 -14.09 17.38
C SER A 62 26.18 -13.81 18.72
N PRO A 63 25.80 -14.83 19.51
CA PRO A 63 25.15 -14.64 20.82
C PRO A 63 25.92 -13.71 21.77
N THR A 64 27.25 -13.71 21.69
CA THR A 64 28.12 -12.85 22.50
C THR A 64 27.95 -11.37 22.15
N LEU A 65 27.74 -11.05 20.86
CA LEU A 65 27.51 -9.68 20.39
C LEU A 65 26.13 -9.18 20.80
N LEU A 66 25.10 -10.01 20.65
CA LEU A 66 23.75 -9.69 21.13
C LEU A 66 23.74 -9.45 22.65
N ALA A 67 24.53 -10.19 23.43
CA ALA A 67 24.68 -9.95 24.86
C ALA A 67 25.37 -8.60 25.16
N ALA A 68 26.45 -8.26 24.44
CA ALA A 68 27.15 -6.98 24.63
C ALA A 68 26.29 -5.77 24.24
N GLU A 69 25.61 -5.82 23.09
CA GLU A 69 24.70 -4.77 22.62
C GLU A 69 23.48 -4.62 23.54
N ARG A 70 22.98 -5.74 24.11
CA ARG A 70 21.90 -5.72 25.11
C ARG A 70 22.32 -5.04 26.42
N GLU A 71 23.54 -5.24 26.88
CA GLU A 71 24.05 -4.55 28.08
C GLU A 71 24.33 -3.06 27.81
N GLU A 72 24.85 -2.67 26.64
CA GLU A 72 24.98 -1.23 26.31
C GLU A 72 23.60 -0.58 26.14
N ALA A 73 22.62 -1.23 25.49
CA ALA A 73 21.26 -0.71 25.39
C ALA A 73 20.60 -0.48 26.77
N LYS A 74 20.81 -1.41 27.72
CA LYS A 74 20.42 -1.23 29.14
C LYS A 74 21.17 -0.06 29.79
N ALA A 75 22.46 0.11 29.52
CA ALA A 75 23.26 1.22 30.06
C ALA A 75 22.78 2.58 29.53
N VAL A 76 22.46 2.69 28.24
CA VAL A 76 21.87 3.89 27.62
C VAL A 76 20.51 4.21 28.25
N LEU A 77 19.63 3.21 28.41
CA LEU A 77 18.33 3.38 29.04
C LEU A 77 18.45 3.78 30.53
N SER A 78 19.44 3.22 31.25
CA SER A 78 19.75 3.61 32.64
C SER A 78 20.20 5.06 32.75
N LEU A 79 21.10 5.50 31.86
CA LEU A 79 21.57 6.88 31.82
C LEU A 79 20.44 7.85 31.47
N PHE A 80 19.58 7.48 30.51
CA PHE A 80 18.38 8.23 30.17
C PHE A 80 17.44 8.40 31.36
N PHE A 81 17.11 7.33 32.10
CA PHE A 81 16.25 7.44 33.28
C PHE A 81 16.86 8.29 34.40
N LYS A 82 18.19 8.25 34.59
CA LYS A 82 18.89 9.15 35.53
C LYS A 82 18.81 10.62 35.09
N LYS A 83 18.91 10.91 33.79
CA LYS A 83 18.68 12.25 33.21
C LYS A 83 17.24 12.75 33.46
N GLN A 84 16.26 11.83 33.57
CA GLN A 84 14.88 12.14 33.98
C GLN A 84 14.65 12.17 35.51
N GLY A 85 15.70 12.08 36.32
CA GLY A 85 15.62 12.18 37.78
C GLY A 85 15.22 10.90 38.54
N LEU A 86 15.17 9.73 37.88
CA LEU A 86 14.93 8.47 38.58
C LEU A 86 16.16 8.08 39.42
N SER A 87 15.91 7.53 40.62
CA SER A 87 16.98 6.98 41.45
C SER A 87 17.58 5.71 40.84
N ASN A 88 18.87 5.46 41.11
CA ASN A 88 19.58 4.28 40.60
C ASN A 88 18.80 2.97 40.87
N ALA A 89 18.20 2.82 42.06
CA ALA A 89 17.45 1.63 42.43
C ALA A 89 16.13 1.46 41.65
N VAL A 90 15.46 2.56 41.30
CA VAL A 90 14.22 2.51 40.50
C VAL A 90 14.56 2.24 39.04
N ALA A 91 15.54 2.94 38.46
CA ALA A 91 15.98 2.73 37.08
C ALA A 91 16.39 1.27 36.82
N THR A 92 17.19 0.65 37.71
CA THR A 92 17.56 -0.77 37.57
C THR A 92 16.35 -1.71 37.66
N ARG A 93 15.38 -1.45 38.56
CA ARG A 93 14.14 -2.26 38.66
C ARG A 93 13.27 -2.14 37.41
N THR A 94 13.18 -0.95 36.83
CA THR A 94 12.45 -0.69 35.57
C THR A 94 13.10 -1.46 34.43
N ILE A 95 14.42 -1.33 34.24
CA ILE A 95 15.16 -2.02 33.17
C ILE A 95 14.99 -3.54 33.27
N ASN A 96 15.10 -4.11 34.47
CA ASN A 96 14.96 -5.56 34.68
C ASN A 96 13.54 -6.12 34.40
N LYS A 97 12.52 -5.27 34.24
CA LYS A 97 11.18 -5.67 33.79
C LYS A 97 10.95 -5.42 32.30
N SER A 98 11.78 -4.59 31.67
CA SER A 98 11.52 -3.99 30.35
C SER A 98 12.16 -4.77 29.20
N ASP A 99 12.31 -6.09 29.33
CA ASP A 99 13.03 -6.91 28.35
C ASP A 99 12.48 -6.78 26.93
N HIS A 100 11.16 -6.76 26.76
CA HIS A 100 10.51 -6.53 25.46
C HIS A 100 10.85 -5.15 24.84
N PHE A 101 11.08 -4.13 25.67
CA PHE A 101 11.54 -2.82 25.20
C PHE A 101 13.02 -2.86 24.84
N ILE A 102 13.85 -3.56 25.62
CA ILE A 102 15.27 -3.77 25.28
C ILE A 102 15.39 -4.52 23.94
N ASP A 103 14.63 -5.59 23.73
CA ASP A 103 14.59 -6.33 22.46
C ASP A 103 14.12 -5.44 21.30
N HIS A 104 13.21 -4.49 21.55
CA HIS A 104 12.84 -3.47 20.57
C HIS A 104 13.98 -2.49 20.25
N LEU A 105 14.76 -2.04 21.24
CA LEU A 105 15.95 -1.22 21.01
C LEU A 105 16.99 -1.98 20.16
N ILE A 106 17.21 -3.27 20.43
CA ILE A 106 18.11 -4.13 19.64
C ILE A 106 17.57 -4.31 18.21
N ALA A 107 16.29 -4.58 18.02
CA ALA A 107 15.67 -4.63 16.70
C ALA A 107 15.81 -3.28 15.94
N LYS A 108 15.81 -2.16 16.66
CA LYS A 108 16.03 -0.82 16.10
C LYS A 108 17.48 -0.59 15.67
N LEU A 109 18.46 -1.07 16.45
CA LEU A 109 19.88 -1.08 16.04
C LEU A 109 20.09 -1.96 14.81
N HIS A 110 19.52 -3.17 14.79
CA HIS A 110 19.57 -4.10 13.65
C HIS A 110 18.96 -3.48 12.39
N TYR A 111 17.90 -2.67 12.53
CA TYR A 111 17.29 -1.93 11.42
C TYR A 111 18.20 -0.80 10.92
N ILE A 112 18.68 0.07 11.81
CA ILE A 112 19.51 1.24 11.48
C ILE A 112 20.86 0.82 10.86
N TYR A 113 21.50 -0.20 11.41
CA TYR A 113 22.84 -0.64 11.00
C TYR A 113 22.82 -1.97 10.24
N LYS A 114 21.73 -2.31 9.54
CA LYS A 114 21.55 -3.58 8.80
C LYS A 114 22.77 -3.99 7.96
N SER A 115 23.43 -3.05 7.30
CA SER A 115 24.63 -3.30 6.48
C SER A 115 25.89 -3.67 7.28
N ARG A 116 25.96 -3.33 8.57
CA ARG A 116 27.06 -3.70 9.47
C ARG A 116 26.92 -5.13 10.00
N TYR A 117 25.70 -5.52 10.39
CA TYR A 117 25.40 -6.89 10.80
C TYR A 117 25.59 -7.91 9.66
N LEU A 118 25.28 -7.53 8.41
CA LEU A 118 25.55 -8.36 7.23
C LEU A 118 27.03 -8.66 6.97
N VAL A 119 27.95 -7.86 7.53
CA VAL A 119 29.41 -8.10 7.46
C VAL A 119 30.01 -8.51 8.81
N GLY A 120 29.18 -8.86 9.79
CA GLY A 120 29.61 -9.28 11.13
C GLY A 120 30.35 -8.21 11.94
N ARG A 121 30.19 -6.91 11.61
CA ARG A 121 30.85 -5.81 12.32
C ARG A 121 30.04 -5.43 13.57
N GLU A 122 30.70 -5.51 14.72
CA GLU A 122 30.20 -5.02 16.01
C GLU A 122 29.94 -3.50 16.00
N LEU A 123 28.89 -3.06 16.70
CA LEU A 123 28.64 -1.63 16.92
C LEU A 123 29.48 -1.11 18.09
N THR A 124 30.05 0.08 17.93
CA THR A 124 30.68 0.79 19.05
C THR A 124 29.63 1.36 20.01
N THR A 125 29.99 1.51 21.29
CA THR A 125 29.20 2.22 22.31
C THR A 125 28.69 3.59 21.84
N LEU A 126 29.47 4.32 21.01
CA LEU A 126 29.05 5.60 20.44
C LEU A 126 27.97 5.42 19.36
N GLU A 127 28.15 4.49 18.41
CA GLU A 127 27.12 4.18 17.39
C GLU A 127 25.79 3.73 18.04
N ILE A 128 25.84 2.95 19.13
CA ILE A 128 24.64 2.55 19.90
C ILE A 128 23.98 3.77 20.56
N ARG A 129 24.75 4.67 21.15
CA ARG A 129 24.24 5.88 21.81
C ARG A 129 23.60 6.86 20.83
N ASP A 130 24.29 7.15 19.73
CA ASP A 130 23.82 8.08 18.70
C ASP A 130 22.53 7.58 18.02
N ALA A 131 22.34 6.26 17.92
CA ALA A 131 21.11 5.66 17.39
C ALA A 131 19.94 5.62 18.40
N LEU A 132 20.21 5.38 19.68
CA LEU A 132 19.17 5.16 20.69
C LEU A 132 18.76 6.43 21.44
N ILE A 133 19.67 7.37 21.71
CA ILE A 133 19.36 8.59 22.48
C ILE A 133 18.27 9.44 21.80
N PRO A 134 18.33 9.77 20.49
CA PRO A 134 17.29 10.55 19.84
C PRO A 134 15.92 9.87 19.84
N TYR A 135 15.90 8.52 19.82
CA TYR A 135 14.66 7.76 19.93
C TYR A 135 14.06 7.84 21.33
N LEU A 136 14.88 7.71 22.39
CA LEU A 136 14.40 7.84 23.78
C LEU A 136 13.95 9.27 24.11
N GLU A 137 14.60 10.29 23.53
CA GLU A 137 14.19 11.69 23.67
C GLU A 137 12.88 11.97 22.91
N SER A 138 12.70 11.43 21.70
CA SER A 138 11.41 11.49 20.98
C SER A 138 10.29 10.75 21.74
N LEU A 139 10.59 9.60 22.35
CA LEU A 139 9.64 8.86 23.18
C LEU A 139 9.22 9.67 24.43
N LEU A 140 10.15 10.42 25.03
CA LEU A 140 9.89 11.35 26.12
C LEU A 140 9.01 12.53 25.69
N GLU A 141 9.22 13.10 24.50
CA GLU A 141 8.38 14.19 23.99
C GLU A 141 6.93 13.73 23.76
N GLU A 142 6.74 12.52 23.22
CA GLU A 142 5.41 11.94 22.98
C GLU A 142 4.69 11.56 24.29
N HIS A 143 5.41 10.90 25.21
CA HIS A 143 4.80 10.28 26.39
C HIS A 143 4.95 11.10 27.67
N GLY A 144 5.96 11.96 27.80
CA GLY A 144 6.24 12.76 28.99
C GLY A 144 6.41 11.89 30.23
N ASN A 145 5.78 12.29 31.34
CA ASN A 145 5.95 11.65 32.66
C ASN A 145 5.61 10.14 32.71
N ILE A 146 4.84 9.60 31.75
CA ILE A 146 4.53 8.15 31.68
C ILE A 146 5.55 7.35 30.85
N VAL A 147 6.65 7.95 30.39
CA VAL A 147 7.68 7.24 29.59
C VAL A 147 8.22 6.01 30.31
N VAL A 148 8.29 6.03 31.64
CA VAL A 148 8.69 4.88 32.48
C VAL A 148 7.67 3.75 32.35
N ASP A 149 6.37 4.06 32.44
CA ASP A 149 5.29 3.08 32.30
C ASP A 149 5.20 2.55 30.86
N VAL A 150 5.50 3.37 29.85
CA VAL A 150 5.56 2.99 28.44
C VAL A 150 6.67 1.98 28.19
N VAL A 151 7.83 2.16 28.85
CA VAL A 151 8.96 1.25 28.78
C VAL A 151 8.70 -0.05 29.56
N GLU A 152 8.12 0.01 30.77
CA GLU A 152 7.78 -1.22 31.54
C GLU A 152 6.68 -2.05 30.86
N ASN A 153 5.73 -1.43 30.15
CA ASN A 153 4.58 -2.12 29.54
C ASN A 153 4.67 -2.29 28.01
N PHE A 154 5.84 -2.05 27.40
CA PHE A 154 6.02 -2.18 25.95
C PHE A 154 5.66 -3.59 25.45
N PRO A 155 4.88 -3.75 24.35
CA PRO A 155 4.45 -2.73 23.38
C PRO A 155 3.09 -2.07 23.68
N ASN A 156 2.48 -2.29 24.85
CA ASN A 156 1.12 -1.87 25.20
C ASN A 156 1.12 -0.80 26.32
N PRO A 157 1.51 0.46 26.04
CA PRO A 157 1.57 1.50 27.07
C PRO A 157 0.19 1.86 27.65
N PRO A 158 0.11 2.26 28.94
CA PRO A 158 -1.14 2.68 29.55
C PRO A 158 -1.66 4.01 29.00
N VAL A 159 -2.98 4.11 28.84
CA VAL A 159 -3.67 5.28 28.28
C VAL A 159 -3.72 6.43 29.30
N LYS A 160 -3.30 7.64 28.89
CA LYS A 160 -3.40 8.86 29.71
C LYS A 160 -4.87 9.26 29.96
N GLU A 161 -5.35 9.05 31.17
CA GLU A 161 -6.49 9.80 31.75
C GLU A 161 -6.00 10.69 32.90
N LYS A 162 -6.56 11.90 33.02
CA LYS A 162 -6.13 12.90 34.01
C LYS A 162 -6.85 12.70 35.37
N THR A 163 -6.05 12.65 36.44
CA THR A 163 -6.38 13.08 37.83
C THR A 163 -7.07 12.07 38.79
N VAL A 164 -6.27 11.29 39.57
CA VAL A 164 -6.31 11.13 41.07
C VAL A 164 -7.56 10.44 41.73
N VAL A 165 -7.54 9.65 42.84
CA VAL A 165 -6.48 9.31 43.85
C VAL A 165 -5.86 7.88 43.71
N PRO A 166 -6.12 6.77 44.49
CA PRO A 166 -5.04 5.81 44.78
C PRO A 166 -5.21 4.38 44.22
N VAL A 167 -4.07 3.68 44.14
CA VAL A 167 -3.84 2.37 43.54
C VAL A 167 -4.48 1.20 44.31
N SER A 168 -5.04 0.23 43.56
CA SER A 168 -5.26 -1.16 44.01
C SER A 168 -5.08 -2.18 42.87
N GLN A 169 -3.85 -2.69 42.71
CA GLN A 169 -3.50 -4.04 42.20
C GLN A 169 -3.82 -4.41 40.71
N PRO A 170 -3.20 -5.49 40.15
CA PRO A 170 -2.90 -5.57 38.71
C PRO A 170 -4.05 -6.10 37.83
N ASN A 171 -4.03 -5.69 36.55
CA ASN A 171 -5.15 -5.75 35.61
C ASN A 171 -5.56 -7.16 35.10
N PRO A 172 -6.84 -7.56 35.29
CA PRO A 172 -7.58 -8.51 34.46
C PRO A 172 -8.59 -7.78 33.54
N THR A 173 -8.41 -6.46 33.33
CA THR A 173 -9.50 -5.54 32.97
C THR A 173 -9.80 -5.42 31.47
N LEU A 174 -8.81 -5.64 30.59
CA LEU A 174 -8.99 -5.46 29.14
C LEU A 174 -9.95 -6.51 28.55
N ASP A 175 -9.72 -7.78 28.86
CA ASP A 175 -10.63 -8.86 28.48
C ASP A 175 -11.99 -8.74 29.18
N SER A 176 -12.04 -8.27 30.43
CA SER A 176 -13.32 -7.98 31.10
C SER A 176 -14.15 -6.93 30.35
N LYS A 177 -13.54 -5.82 29.88
CA LYS A 177 -14.24 -4.79 29.09
C LYS A 177 -14.74 -5.34 27.75
N LYS A 178 -13.92 -6.14 27.07
CA LYS A 178 -14.26 -6.79 25.79
C LYS A 178 -15.38 -7.82 25.95
N LEU A 179 -15.30 -8.69 26.96
CA LEU A 179 -16.31 -9.69 27.27
C LEU A 179 -17.65 -9.05 27.65
N LYS A 180 -17.63 -7.97 28.45
CA LYS A 180 -18.82 -7.17 28.78
C LYS A 180 -19.46 -6.55 27.53
N ALA A 181 -18.66 -6.01 26.61
CA ALA A 181 -19.17 -5.46 25.35
C ALA A 181 -19.82 -6.54 24.45
N MET A 182 -19.21 -7.72 24.37
CA MET A 182 -19.74 -8.85 23.58
C MET A 182 -21.02 -9.44 24.20
N SER A 183 -21.08 -9.54 25.53
CA SER A 183 -22.29 -9.91 26.26
C SER A 183 -23.43 -8.92 25.96
N ARG A 184 -23.16 -7.62 26.08
CA ARG A 184 -24.12 -6.53 25.81
C ARG A 184 -24.75 -6.54 24.41
N VAL A 185 -24.01 -6.99 23.40
CA VAL A 185 -24.53 -7.15 22.02
C VAL A 185 -25.51 -8.32 21.90
N SER A 186 -25.31 -9.36 22.71
CA SER A 186 -26.13 -10.60 22.72
C SER A 186 -27.18 -10.59 23.84
N GLU A 187 -27.27 -9.49 24.59
CA GLU A 187 -28.14 -9.33 25.74
C GLU A 187 -29.58 -9.13 25.28
N ILE A 188 -30.46 -9.96 25.82
CA ILE A 188 -31.88 -10.00 25.53
C ILE A 188 -32.61 -9.39 26.74
N ASP A 189 -33.38 -8.33 26.50
CA ASP A 189 -34.21 -7.69 27.52
C ASP A 189 -35.34 -8.67 27.97
N PRO A 190 -35.99 -8.48 29.14
CA PRO A 190 -36.97 -9.44 29.69
C PRO A 190 -38.12 -9.82 28.74
N ASP A 191 -38.46 -8.94 27.79
CA ASP A 191 -39.47 -9.17 26.74
C ASP A 191 -38.98 -10.04 25.56
N GLY A 192 -37.81 -10.67 25.67
CA GLY A 192 -37.25 -11.56 24.64
C GLY A 192 -36.64 -10.83 23.43
N LYS A 193 -36.35 -9.52 23.54
CA LYS A 193 -35.85 -8.68 22.43
C LYS A 193 -34.40 -8.23 22.65
N LEU A 194 -33.65 -8.10 21.55
CA LEU A 194 -32.35 -7.44 21.56
C LEU A 194 -32.50 -5.93 21.76
N ARG A 195 -31.48 -5.30 22.35
CA ARG A 195 -31.43 -3.85 22.60
C ARG A 195 -31.72 -3.04 21.30
N PRO A 196 -32.47 -1.90 21.33
CA PRO A 196 -32.95 -1.21 20.12
C PRO A 196 -31.89 -0.83 19.08
N HIS A 197 -30.68 -0.47 19.51
CA HIS A 197 -29.58 -0.13 18.60
C HIS A 197 -29.06 -1.37 17.82
N ILE A 198 -29.16 -2.56 18.40
CA ILE A 198 -28.80 -3.84 17.75
C ILE A 198 -29.87 -4.19 16.69
N LEU A 199 -31.16 -4.05 17.04
CA LEU A 199 -32.27 -4.26 16.09
C LEU A 199 -32.15 -3.33 14.88
N TYR A 200 -31.89 -2.04 15.09
CA TYR A 200 -31.68 -1.07 14.00
C TYR A 200 -30.50 -1.44 13.09
N LEU A 201 -29.39 -1.93 13.64
CA LEU A 201 -28.26 -2.40 12.85
C LEU A 201 -28.62 -3.66 12.03
N ILE A 202 -29.44 -4.57 12.57
CA ILE A 202 -29.98 -5.73 11.86
C ILE A 202 -30.91 -5.30 10.70
N GLU A 203 -31.78 -4.30 10.92
CA GLU A 203 -32.64 -3.69 9.89
C GLU A 203 -31.87 -2.93 8.79
N LEU A 204 -30.62 -2.57 9.05
CA LEU A 204 -29.67 -2.04 8.06
C LEU A 204 -28.93 -3.14 7.28
N GLY A 205 -28.99 -4.40 7.72
CA GLY A 205 -28.29 -5.53 7.10
C GLY A 205 -26.98 -5.96 7.79
N LEU A 206 -26.70 -5.46 9.00
CA LEU A 206 -25.67 -6.01 9.88
C LEU A 206 -26.26 -7.12 10.74
N ASP A 207 -26.05 -8.38 10.33
CA ASP A 207 -26.38 -9.53 11.19
C ASP A 207 -25.61 -9.51 12.52
N LEU A 208 -26.12 -10.27 13.49
CA LEU A 208 -25.59 -10.30 14.86
C LEU A 208 -24.11 -10.70 14.92
N GLU A 209 -23.65 -11.59 14.04
CA GLU A 209 -22.25 -12.04 13.99
C GLU A 209 -21.33 -10.96 13.43
N LYS A 210 -21.76 -10.18 12.43
CA LYS A 210 -21.03 -8.96 12.01
C LYS A 210 -20.97 -7.93 13.13
N ILE A 211 -22.05 -7.70 13.88
CA ILE A 211 -22.05 -6.74 15.01
C ILE A 211 -21.11 -7.20 16.13
N LYS A 212 -21.09 -8.50 16.43
CA LYS A 212 -20.12 -9.14 17.33
C LYS A 212 -18.68 -8.97 16.81
N ALA A 213 -18.41 -9.23 15.54
CA ALA A 213 -17.07 -9.07 14.94
C ALA A 213 -16.59 -7.60 14.89
N ILE A 214 -17.52 -6.63 14.76
CA ILE A 214 -17.22 -5.20 14.93
C ILE A 214 -16.85 -4.92 16.39
N THR A 215 -17.68 -5.37 17.33
CA THR A 215 -17.49 -5.14 18.77
C THR A 215 -16.22 -5.81 19.31
N GLN A 216 -15.85 -6.98 18.80
CA GLN A 216 -14.63 -7.69 19.16
C GLN A 216 -13.37 -6.91 18.75
N ARG A 217 -13.41 -6.18 17.62
CA ARG A 217 -12.34 -5.30 17.14
C ARG A 217 -12.39 -3.90 17.74
N PHE A 218 -13.58 -3.44 18.13
CA PHE A 218 -13.81 -2.10 18.66
C PHE A 218 -14.94 -2.11 19.73
N PRO A 219 -14.63 -2.47 20.99
CA PRO A 219 -15.63 -2.71 22.03
C PRO A 219 -16.52 -1.50 22.37
N ALA A 220 -16.05 -0.28 22.10
CA ALA A 220 -16.83 0.94 22.29
C ALA A 220 -18.12 0.99 21.44
N PHE A 221 -18.18 0.25 20.32
CA PHE A 221 -19.35 0.22 19.44
C PHE A 221 -20.63 -0.23 20.15
N ALA A 222 -20.54 -1.22 21.05
CA ALA A 222 -21.67 -1.73 21.84
C ALA A 222 -22.25 -0.71 22.85
N TYR A 223 -21.58 0.42 23.05
CA TYR A 223 -22.00 1.49 23.95
C TYR A 223 -22.45 2.75 23.20
N TYR A 224 -22.49 2.73 21.86
CA TYR A 224 -22.99 3.86 21.09
C TYR A 224 -24.53 3.91 21.14
N SER A 225 -25.05 5.10 21.44
CA SER A 225 -26.50 5.33 21.47
C SER A 225 -27.08 5.32 20.05
N LEU A 226 -28.30 4.80 19.92
CA LEU A 226 -29.02 4.79 18.63
C LEU A 226 -29.21 6.23 18.13
N GLU A 227 -30.02 7.01 18.85
CA GLU A 227 -30.41 8.38 18.47
C GLU A 227 -29.25 9.39 18.50
N GLY A 228 -28.24 9.19 19.35
CA GLY A 228 -27.16 10.17 19.56
C GLY A 228 -25.89 9.92 18.75
N LYS A 229 -25.70 8.72 18.17
CA LYS A 229 -24.43 8.32 17.53
C LYS A 229 -24.61 7.50 16.26
N ILE A 230 -25.37 6.41 16.32
CA ILE A 230 -25.49 5.49 15.18
C ILE A 230 -26.40 6.09 14.10
N LYS A 231 -27.62 6.47 14.47
CA LYS A 231 -28.65 6.96 13.54
C LYS A 231 -28.26 8.27 12.84
N PRO A 232 -27.73 9.31 13.52
CA PRO A 232 -27.30 10.54 12.83
C PRO A 232 -26.22 10.30 11.77
N VAL A 233 -25.29 9.36 12.03
CA VAL A 233 -24.24 9.01 11.05
C VAL A 233 -24.80 8.16 9.90
N VAL A 234 -25.79 7.31 10.15
CA VAL A 234 -26.49 6.56 9.09
C VAL A 234 -27.31 7.50 8.19
N GLU A 235 -28.07 8.42 8.79
CA GLU A 235 -28.83 9.46 8.06
C GLU A 235 -27.90 10.34 7.22
N PHE A 236 -26.79 10.83 7.81
CA PHE A 236 -25.76 11.58 7.09
C PHE A 236 -25.16 10.81 5.90
N LEU A 237 -24.93 9.50 6.02
CA LEU A 237 -24.44 8.69 4.90
C LEU A 237 -25.50 8.55 3.79
N LEU A 238 -26.77 8.40 4.14
CA LEU A 238 -27.88 8.37 3.18
C LEU A 238 -28.01 9.71 2.43
N ASP A 239 -27.90 10.84 3.13
CA ASP A 239 -27.93 12.19 2.55
C ASP A 239 -26.76 12.46 1.58
N LEU A 240 -25.60 11.83 1.81
CA LEU A 240 -24.47 11.85 0.89
C LEU A 240 -24.66 10.93 -0.35
N GLY A 241 -25.78 10.22 -0.43
CA GLY A 241 -26.10 9.30 -1.53
C GLY A 241 -25.48 7.91 -1.39
N VAL A 242 -25.12 7.47 -0.17
CA VAL A 242 -24.71 6.08 0.07
C VAL A 242 -25.93 5.16 0.01
N PRO A 243 -25.93 4.08 -0.80
CA PRO A 243 -27.01 3.10 -0.78
C PRO A 243 -27.17 2.46 0.60
N LYS A 244 -28.42 2.22 1.06
CA LYS A 244 -28.69 1.57 2.38
C LYS A 244 -27.94 0.24 2.53
N SER A 245 -27.79 -0.52 1.44
CA SER A 245 -27.03 -1.79 1.37
C SER A 245 -25.54 -1.66 1.72
N ASP A 246 -24.95 -0.48 1.51
CA ASP A 246 -23.51 -0.26 1.61
C ASP A 246 -23.09 0.23 3.01
N ILE A 247 -24.07 0.70 3.80
CA ILE A 247 -23.88 1.19 5.16
C ILE A 247 -23.31 0.12 6.11
N PRO A 248 -23.81 -1.15 6.12
CA PRO A 248 -23.16 -2.26 6.81
C PRO A 248 -21.66 -2.37 6.54
N THR A 249 -21.25 -2.25 5.27
CA THR A 249 -19.86 -2.37 4.84
C THR A 249 -19.01 -1.21 5.35
N ILE A 250 -19.55 0.01 5.34
CA ILE A 250 -18.88 1.21 5.86
C ILE A 250 -18.68 1.11 7.38
N LEU A 251 -19.74 0.79 8.13
CA LEU A 251 -19.69 0.64 9.58
C LEU A 251 -18.76 -0.50 9.99
N ASN A 252 -18.73 -1.61 9.25
CA ASN A 252 -17.81 -2.72 9.49
C ASN A 252 -16.32 -2.36 9.26
N LYS A 253 -16.04 -1.47 8.30
CA LYS A 253 -14.68 -0.97 8.00
C LYS A 253 -14.20 0.11 8.99
N ARG A 254 -15.11 0.91 9.56
CA ARG A 254 -14.78 2.07 10.40
C ARG A 254 -15.92 2.41 11.39
N PRO A 255 -16.16 1.56 12.42
CA PRO A 255 -17.19 1.82 13.42
C PRO A 255 -16.95 3.13 14.21
N GLN A 256 -15.71 3.63 14.22
CA GLN A 256 -15.32 4.90 14.83
C GLN A 256 -16.08 6.10 14.25
N LEU A 257 -16.63 6.04 13.03
CA LEU A 257 -17.42 7.14 12.46
C LEU A 257 -18.61 7.54 13.35
N CYS A 258 -19.31 6.57 13.94
CA CYS A 258 -20.40 6.79 14.89
C CYS A 258 -19.94 7.46 16.20
N GLY A 259 -18.63 7.48 16.47
CA GLY A 259 -18.05 8.14 17.65
C GLY A 259 -17.66 9.60 17.42
N ILE A 260 -17.66 10.08 16.18
CA ILE A 260 -17.09 11.38 15.78
C ILE A 260 -18.21 12.39 15.49
N SER A 261 -18.07 13.61 16.00
CA SER A 261 -19.02 14.71 15.79
C SER A 261 -19.14 15.08 14.30
N LEU A 262 -20.37 15.07 13.77
CA LEU A 262 -20.65 15.42 12.37
C LEU A 262 -20.25 16.88 12.07
N SER A 263 -20.74 17.81 12.88
CA SER A 263 -20.60 19.26 12.70
C SER A 263 -19.20 19.77 13.01
N GLU A 264 -18.56 19.23 14.05
CA GLU A 264 -17.25 19.73 14.51
C GLU A 264 -16.06 19.03 13.83
N ASN A 265 -16.25 17.80 13.30
CA ASN A 265 -15.16 16.99 12.80
C ASN A 265 -15.39 16.43 11.39
N LEU A 266 -16.43 15.63 11.12
CA LEU A 266 -16.57 14.97 9.80
C LEU A 266 -16.79 15.99 8.67
N ILE A 267 -17.75 16.91 8.81
CA ILE A 267 -18.05 17.93 7.81
C ILE A 267 -16.84 18.89 7.62
N PRO A 268 -16.21 19.44 8.66
CA PRO A 268 -14.97 20.23 8.51
C PRO A 268 -13.78 19.47 7.92
N THR A 269 -13.75 18.14 8.00
CA THR A 269 -12.72 17.30 7.36
C THR A 269 -13.04 17.10 5.89
N MET A 270 -14.31 16.90 5.53
CA MET A 270 -14.78 16.86 4.14
C MET A 270 -14.52 18.19 3.43
N THR A 271 -14.90 19.33 4.02
CA THR A 271 -14.61 20.66 3.45
C THR A 271 -13.10 20.89 3.25
N PHE A 272 -12.26 20.41 4.16
CA PHE A 272 -10.81 20.47 3.99
C PHE A 272 -10.32 19.61 2.80
N LEU A 273 -10.88 18.41 2.61
CA LEU A 273 -10.56 17.54 1.48
C LEU A 273 -11.13 18.05 0.14
N GLU A 274 -12.29 18.70 0.14
CA GLU A 274 -12.85 19.41 -1.02
C GLU A 274 -11.90 20.53 -1.50
N ASN A 275 -11.30 21.28 -0.56
CA ASN A 275 -10.26 22.28 -0.88
C ASN A 275 -8.96 21.67 -1.42
N LEU A 276 -8.73 20.37 -1.23
CA LEU A 276 -7.63 19.59 -1.83
C LEU A 276 -8.04 18.92 -3.16
N GLY A 277 -9.23 19.22 -3.69
CA GLY A 277 -9.72 18.74 -4.98
C GLY A 277 -10.48 17.41 -4.94
N VAL A 278 -10.87 16.90 -3.77
CA VAL A 278 -11.78 15.75 -3.70
C VAL A 278 -13.15 16.14 -4.25
N ASP A 279 -13.69 15.37 -5.21
CA ASP A 279 -14.99 15.67 -5.80
C ASP A 279 -16.12 15.43 -4.81
N LYS A 280 -16.78 16.52 -4.40
CA LYS A 280 -17.96 16.54 -3.54
C LYS A 280 -19.07 15.59 -4.00
N LYS A 281 -19.22 15.36 -5.31
CA LYS A 281 -20.22 14.45 -5.89
C LYS A 281 -19.85 12.97 -5.75
N GLN A 282 -18.62 12.63 -5.35
CA GLN A 282 -18.18 11.24 -5.14
C GLN A 282 -18.12 10.83 -3.66
N TRP A 283 -18.54 11.67 -2.70
CA TRP A 283 -18.39 11.37 -1.27
C TRP A 283 -18.88 9.98 -0.86
N ALA A 284 -20.06 9.56 -1.31
CA ALA A 284 -20.56 8.20 -1.09
C ALA A 284 -19.55 7.11 -1.52
N LYS A 285 -18.97 7.24 -2.71
CA LYS A 285 -17.99 6.28 -3.25
C LYS A 285 -16.62 6.36 -2.56
N VAL A 286 -16.21 7.55 -2.12
CA VAL A 286 -14.96 7.78 -1.37
C VAL A 286 -15.06 7.11 0.00
N ILE A 287 -16.14 7.38 0.74
CA ILE A 287 -16.41 6.82 2.06
C ILE A 287 -16.62 5.30 1.97
N TYR A 288 -17.35 4.80 0.97
CA TYR A 288 -17.50 3.36 0.76
C TYR A 288 -16.16 2.64 0.54
N ARG A 289 -15.26 3.23 -0.27
CA ARG A 289 -13.92 2.67 -0.49
C ARG A 289 -13.09 2.70 0.79
N PHE A 290 -12.94 3.87 1.39
CA PHE A 290 -12.03 4.08 2.52
C PHE A 290 -12.61 5.07 3.55
N PRO A 291 -13.50 4.62 4.46
CA PRO A 291 -14.16 5.52 5.40
C PRO A 291 -13.20 6.10 6.45
N ALA A 292 -12.04 5.46 6.66
CA ALA A 292 -10.98 5.96 7.53
C ALA A 292 -10.33 7.27 7.05
N LEU A 293 -10.58 7.69 5.79
CA LEU A 293 -10.17 9.00 5.29
C LEU A 293 -10.62 10.15 6.22
N LEU A 294 -11.84 10.06 6.74
CA LEU A 294 -12.42 11.07 7.63
C LEU A 294 -11.93 10.97 9.09
N THR A 295 -11.04 10.01 9.37
CA THR A 295 -10.45 9.78 10.71
C THR A 295 -8.96 10.08 10.77
N HIS A 296 -8.32 10.38 9.63
CA HIS A 296 -6.91 10.78 9.58
C HIS A 296 -6.72 12.23 10.01
N SER A 297 -5.59 12.53 10.66
CA SER A 297 -5.29 13.90 11.07
C SER A 297 -5.03 14.80 9.85
N ARG A 298 -5.38 16.09 9.96
CA ARG A 298 -5.11 17.07 8.89
C ARG A 298 -3.64 17.12 8.50
N GLN A 299 -2.73 16.94 9.47
CA GLN A 299 -1.28 16.90 9.19
C GLN A 299 -0.90 15.67 8.36
N LYS A 300 -1.44 14.48 8.67
CA LYS A 300 -1.18 13.27 7.89
C LYS A 300 -1.60 13.44 6.43
N VAL A 301 -2.79 14.02 6.19
CA VAL A 301 -3.29 14.32 4.84
C VAL A 301 -2.38 15.32 4.13
N LYS A 302 -1.97 16.41 4.79
CA LYS A 302 -1.06 17.42 4.21
C LYS A 302 0.26 16.79 3.78
N THR A 303 0.93 16.05 4.64
CA THR A 303 2.23 15.43 4.34
C THR A 303 2.14 14.43 3.18
N THR A 304 1.02 13.70 3.02
CA THR A 304 0.78 12.90 1.81
C THR A 304 0.58 13.77 0.57
N VAL A 305 -0.17 14.88 0.65
CA VAL A 305 -0.39 15.81 -0.48
C VAL A 305 0.92 16.50 -0.89
N GLU A 306 1.73 16.94 0.07
CA GLU A 306 3.05 17.55 -0.14
C GLU A 306 3.96 16.58 -0.90
N PHE A 307 4.03 15.31 -0.48
CA PHE A 307 4.72 14.25 -1.23
C PHE A 307 4.18 14.06 -2.66
N LEU A 308 2.86 14.05 -2.87
CA LEU A 308 2.31 13.93 -4.23
C LEU A 308 2.66 15.14 -5.11
N CYS A 309 2.76 16.35 -4.54
CA CYS A 309 3.28 17.53 -5.21
C CYS A 309 4.78 17.41 -5.53
N GLU A 310 5.61 16.92 -4.59
CA GLU A 310 7.04 16.63 -4.80
C GLU A 310 7.26 15.66 -5.97
N MET A 311 6.39 14.64 -6.08
CA MET A 311 6.41 13.67 -7.18
C MET A 311 5.85 14.22 -8.51
N GLY A 312 5.49 15.51 -8.58
CA GLY A 312 5.10 16.19 -9.82
C GLY A 312 3.62 16.14 -10.18
N LEU A 313 2.72 15.69 -9.28
CA LEU A 313 1.28 15.74 -9.56
C LEU A 313 0.73 17.15 -9.41
N SER A 314 -0.10 17.58 -10.36
CA SER A 314 -0.89 18.82 -10.22
C SER A 314 -1.97 18.66 -9.15
N ALA A 315 -2.43 19.77 -8.55
CA ALA A 315 -3.51 19.77 -7.56
C ALA A 315 -4.80 19.08 -8.06
N GLU A 316 -5.13 19.23 -9.34
CA GLU A 316 -6.27 18.52 -9.96
C GLU A 316 -6.05 17.00 -10.02
N SER A 317 -4.84 16.56 -10.38
CA SER A 317 -4.46 15.15 -10.39
C SER A 317 -4.44 14.56 -8.97
N ILE A 318 -4.01 15.31 -7.97
CA ILE A 318 -4.06 14.92 -6.56
C ILE A 318 -5.51 14.73 -6.12
N GLY A 319 -6.40 15.68 -6.38
CA GLY A 319 -7.83 15.55 -6.08
C GLY A 319 -8.47 14.30 -6.69
N LYS A 320 -8.12 13.97 -7.94
CA LYS A 320 -8.53 12.73 -8.62
C LYS A 320 -7.95 11.47 -7.96
N VAL A 321 -6.68 11.48 -7.55
CA VAL A 321 -6.04 10.36 -6.81
C VAL A 321 -6.71 10.15 -5.45
N LEU A 322 -6.93 11.22 -4.68
CA LEU A 322 -7.63 11.15 -3.39
C LEU A 322 -9.08 10.67 -3.53
N THR A 323 -9.76 11.01 -4.63
CA THR A 323 -11.12 10.55 -4.93
C THR A 323 -11.18 9.06 -5.33
N ARG A 324 -10.24 8.59 -6.16
CA ARG A 324 -10.24 7.21 -6.69
C ARG A 324 -9.58 6.20 -5.74
N SER A 325 -8.52 6.62 -5.06
CA SER A 325 -7.65 5.78 -4.23
C SER A 325 -7.29 6.46 -2.88
N PRO A 326 -8.30 6.83 -2.07
CA PRO A 326 -8.13 7.52 -0.78
C PRO A 326 -7.27 6.74 0.24
N ASN A 327 -7.07 5.44 0.03
CA ASN A 327 -6.23 4.60 0.88
C ASN A 327 -4.75 5.04 0.90
N ILE A 328 -4.27 5.80 -0.10
CA ILE A 328 -2.87 6.25 -0.18
C ILE A 328 -2.41 7.08 1.03
N ILE A 329 -3.32 7.83 1.66
CA ILE A 329 -3.06 8.61 2.89
C ILE A 329 -2.69 7.72 4.09
N SER A 330 -3.01 6.42 4.05
CA SER A 330 -2.71 5.49 5.16
C SER A 330 -1.25 5.10 5.24
N TYR A 331 -0.51 5.16 4.13
CA TYR A 331 0.88 4.75 4.09
C TYR A 331 1.79 5.78 4.74
N SER A 332 2.92 5.36 5.32
CA SER A 332 3.97 6.31 5.69
C SER A 332 4.54 6.96 4.44
N VAL A 333 4.83 8.27 4.48
CA VAL A 333 5.50 8.91 3.35
C VAL A 333 6.93 8.39 3.29
N GLU A 334 7.66 8.50 4.40
CA GLU A 334 9.09 8.16 4.47
C GLU A 334 9.36 6.65 4.48
N ASP A 335 8.57 5.85 5.22
CA ASP A 335 8.85 4.39 5.31
C ASP A 335 8.25 3.56 4.17
N LYS A 336 7.42 4.17 3.31
CA LYS A 336 6.64 3.42 2.31
C LYS A 336 6.50 4.10 0.96
N LEU A 337 5.94 5.31 0.90
CA LEU A 337 5.67 5.95 -0.39
C LEU A 337 6.97 6.40 -1.09
N ARG A 338 7.90 7.03 -0.38
CA ARG A 338 9.17 7.52 -0.92
C ARG A 338 10.12 6.40 -1.36
N PRO A 339 10.39 5.32 -0.57
CA PRO A 339 11.18 4.19 -1.04
C PRO A 339 10.55 3.47 -2.25
N THR A 340 9.22 3.43 -2.32
CA THR A 340 8.53 2.83 -3.48
C THR A 340 8.60 3.73 -4.72
N ALA A 341 8.60 5.05 -4.55
CA ALA A 341 8.88 6.00 -5.63
C ALA A 341 10.33 5.86 -6.15
N GLU A 342 11.31 5.82 -5.25
CA GLU A 342 12.73 5.60 -5.57
C GLU A 342 12.95 4.29 -6.33
N TYR A 343 12.27 3.21 -5.91
CA TYR A 343 12.26 1.95 -6.64
C TYR A 343 11.76 2.10 -8.08
N PHE A 344 10.62 2.76 -8.31
CA PHE A 344 10.09 2.98 -9.66
C PHE A 344 10.96 3.94 -10.48
N LEU A 345 11.58 4.96 -9.87
CA LEU A 345 12.57 5.82 -10.52
C LEU A 345 13.80 5.02 -10.98
N SER A 346 14.27 4.04 -10.19
CA SER A 346 15.38 3.17 -10.58
C SER A 346 15.08 2.30 -11.82
N LEU A 347 13.79 2.07 -12.11
CA LEU A 347 13.31 1.38 -13.31
C LEU A 347 13.01 2.33 -14.49
N GLY A 348 13.35 3.62 -14.38
CA GLY A 348 13.07 4.64 -15.40
C GLY A 348 11.58 4.99 -15.54
N VAL A 349 10.76 4.68 -14.54
CA VAL A 349 9.30 4.95 -14.58
C VAL A 349 8.99 6.38 -14.14
N ASP A 350 8.13 7.06 -14.90
CA ASP A 350 7.51 8.31 -14.47
C ASP A 350 6.57 8.04 -13.28
N VAL A 351 7.05 8.37 -12.07
CA VAL A 351 6.33 8.21 -10.82
C VAL A 351 5.06 9.07 -10.76
N ALA A 352 5.04 10.25 -11.37
CA ALA A 352 3.87 11.13 -11.39
C ALA A 352 2.72 10.47 -12.17
N VAL A 353 3.04 9.94 -13.36
CA VAL A 353 2.10 9.20 -14.21
C VAL A 353 1.67 7.89 -13.54
N LEU A 354 2.59 7.17 -12.87
CA LEU A 354 2.25 5.93 -12.18
C LEU A 354 1.33 6.18 -10.97
N LEU A 355 1.61 7.19 -10.12
CA LEU A 355 0.73 7.61 -9.03
C LEU A 355 -0.64 8.07 -9.55
N PHE A 356 -0.69 8.80 -10.68
CA PHE A 356 -1.95 9.25 -11.25
C PHE A 356 -2.77 8.10 -11.87
N ARG A 357 -2.15 7.05 -12.41
CA ARG A 357 -2.85 5.92 -13.05
C ARG A 357 -3.12 4.75 -12.11
N CYS A 358 -2.11 4.32 -11.36
CA CYS A 358 -2.10 3.10 -10.55
C CYS A 358 -1.55 3.33 -9.11
N PRO A 359 -2.10 4.28 -8.32
CA PRO A 359 -1.58 4.61 -6.98
C PRO A 359 -1.57 3.41 -6.01
N GLN A 360 -2.35 2.36 -6.28
CA GLN A 360 -2.33 1.12 -5.52
C GLN A 360 -0.97 0.38 -5.55
N THR A 361 -0.12 0.60 -6.57
CA THR A 361 1.20 -0.05 -6.62
C THR A 361 2.11 0.41 -5.48
N PHE A 362 1.92 1.64 -4.99
CA PHE A 362 2.66 2.21 -3.85
C PHE A 362 2.27 1.59 -2.50
N GLY A 363 1.22 0.77 -2.47
CA GLY A 363 0.89 -0.07 -1.31
C GLY A 363 1.67 -1.39 -1.26
N LEU A 364 2.18 -1.88 -2.40
CA LEU A 364 2.81 -3.19 -2.52
C LEU A 364 4.19 -3.24 -1.85
N SER A 365 4.56 -4.39 -1.29
CA SER A 365 5.89 -4.58 -0.69
C SER A 365 6.96 -4.59 -1.78
N ILE A 366 8.06 -3.86 -1.57
CA ILE A 366 9.18 -3.86 -2.51
C ILE A 366 9.77 -5.28 -2.59
N GLU A 367 10.22 -5.83 -1.45
CA GLU A 367 10.85 -7.16 -1.40
C GLU A 367 9.88 -8.32 -1.66
N ALA A 368 8.61 -8.23 -1.25
CA ALA A 368 7.67 -9.37 -1.37
C ALA A 368 6.75 -9.32 -2.60
N ASN A 369 6.70 -8.21 -3.35
CA ASN A 369 5.83 -8.08 -4.53
C ASN A 369 6.53 -7.46 -5.73
N LEU A 370 7.15 -6.28 -5.59
CA LEU A 370 7.70 -5.56 -6.73
C LEU A 370 8.96 -6.23 -7.28
N LYS A 371 9.94 -6.47 -6.40
CA LYS A 371 11.25 -7.00 -6.74
C LYS A 371 11.21 -8.41 -7.33
N PRO A 372 10.47 -9.40 -6.79
CA PRO A 372 10.37 -10.74 -7.40
C PRO A 372 9.81 -10.73 -8.82
N VAL A 373 8.85 -9.85 -9.11
CA VAL A 373 8.27 -9.71 -10.47
C VAL A 373 9.27 -9.04 -11.42
N THR A 374 10.02 -8.03 -10.95
CA THR A 374 11.08 -7.39 -11.74
C THR A 374 12.22 -8.37 -12.04
N GLU A 375 12.69 -9.12 -11.03
CA GLU A 375 13.74 -10.13 -11.15
C GLU A 375 13.31 -11.24 -12.12
N PHE A 376 12.07 -11.74 -12.02
CA PHE A 376 11.49 -12.69 -12.98
C PHE A 376 11.63 -12.21 -14.44
N PHE A 377 11.34 -10.95 -14.75
CA PHE A 377 11.51 -10.41 -16.11
C PHE A 377 12.99 -10.19 -16.48
N LEU A 378 13.84 -9.74 -15.55
CA LEU A 378 15.29 -9.59 -15.80
C LEU A 378 15.97 -10.92 -16.15
N GLU A 379 15.70 -11.98 -15.38
CA GLU A 379 16.16 -13.35 -15.63
C GLU A 379 15.75 -13.86 -17.02
N ARG A 380 14.61 -13.38 -17.53
CA ARG A 380 14.03 -13.76 -18.84
C ARG A 380 14.49 -12.82 -19.96
N GLY A 381 15.54 -12.04 -19.69
CA GLY A 381 16.25 -11.20 -20.64
C GLY A 381 15.43 -10.02 -21.14
N TYR A 382 14.52 -9.47 -20.32
CA TYR A 382 13.97 -8.14 -20.55
C TYR A 382 14.91 -7.09 -19.96
N SER A 383 15.06 -5.94 -20.62
CA SER A 383 15.86 -4.83 -20.07
C SER A 383 15.10 -4.08 -18.97
N ILE A 384 15.82 -3.32 -18.14
CA ILE A 384 15.23 -2.38 -17.17
C ILE A 384 14.29 -1.38 -17.87
N GLU A 385 14.64 -0.92 -19.06
CA GLU A 385 13.84 0.02 -19.87
C GLU A 385 12.55 -0.63 -20.41
N GLU A 386 12.61 -1.91 -20.81
CA GLU A 386 11.43 -2.68 -21.23
C GLU A 386 10.48 -2.90 -20.04
N ILE A 387 11.03 -3.26 -18.86
CA ILE A 387 10.25 -3.40 -17.63
C ILE A 387 9.62 -2.05 -17.25
N GLY A 388 10.40 -0.96 -17.21
CA GLY A 388 9.90 0.39 -16.97
C GLY A 388 8.78 0.80 -17.94
N THR A 389 8.91 0.42 -19.21
CA THR A 389 7.86 0.59 -20.23
C THR A 389 6.60 -0.22 -19.90
N MET A 390 6.74 -1.48 -19.48
CA MET A 390 5.62 -2.33 -19.09
C MET A 390 4.87 -1.75 -17.88
N ILE A 391 5.59 -1.30 -16.85
CA ILE A 391 5.00 -0.73 -15.63
C ILE A 391 4.32 0.62 -15.90
N SER A 392 4.93 1.48 -16.72
CA SER A 392 4.33 2.74 -17.17
C SER A 392 3.02 2.55 -17.95
N ARG A 393 2.91 1.44 -18.71
CA ARG A 393 1.70 1.06 -19.46
C ARG A 393 0.66 0.37 -18.56
N TYR A 394 1.10 -0.43 -17.59
CA TYR A 394 0.21 -1.28 -16.78
C TYR A 394 0.79 -1.64 -15.40
N GLY A 395 0.85 -0.67 -14.49
CA GLY A 395 1.35 -0.89 -13.12
C GLY A 395 0.62 -1.99 -12.33
N ALA A 396 -0.60 -2.37 -12.73
CA ALA A 396 -1.30 -3.53 -12.17
C ALA A 396 -0.59 -4.87 -12.41
N LEU A 397 0.42 -4.94 -13.28
CA LEU A 397 1.27 -6.13 -13.47
C LEU A 397 1.83 -6.67 -12.14
N TYR A 398 2.26 -5.79 -11.23
CA TYR A 398 2.76 -6.14 -9.89
C TYR A 398 1.67 -6.62 -8.90
N THR A 399 0.38 -6.51 -9.25
CA THR A 399 -0.73 -6.99 -8.40
C THR A 399 -1.09 -8.45 -8.66
N PHE A 400 -0.50 -9.09 -9.68
CA PHE A 400 -0.74 -10.49 -9.99
C PHE A 400 0.21 -11.41 -9.22
N SER A 401 -0.26 -12.62 -8.92
CA SER A 401 0.60 -13.69 -8.40
C SER A 401 1.68 -14.05 -9.43
N LEU A 402 2.91 -14.22 -8.96
CA LEU A 402 4.02 -14.64 -9.80
C LEU A 402 3.81 -16.09 -10.29
N SER A 403 3.48 -17.02 -9.38
CA SER A 403 3.25 -18.43 -9.68
C SER A 403 1.93 -18.70 -10.40
N GLU A 404 0.81 -18.11 -9.92
CA GLU A 404 -0.53 -18.48 -10.40
C GLU A 404 -0.98 -17.70 -11.65
N ASN A 405 -0.18 -16.73 -12.13
CA ASN A 405 -0.61 -15.83 -13.20
C ASN A 405 0.52 -15.42 -14.14
N LEU A 406 1.60 -14.82 -13.63
CA LEU A 406 2.65 -14.29 -14.50
C LEU A 406 3.48 -15.39 -15.18
N ILE A 407 3.98 -16.37 -14.42
CA ILE A 407 4.76 -17.49 -14.93
C ILE A 407 3.98 -18.29 -15.99
N PRO A 408 2.78 -18.86 -15.72
CA PRO A 408 2.11 -19.75 -16.66
C PRO A 408 1.67 -19.05 -17.94
N LYS A 409 1.31 -17.76 -17.86
CA LYS A 409 0.97 -16.96 -19.04
C LYS A 409 2.21 -16.65 -19.86
N TRP A 410 3.32 -16.25 -19.24
CA TRP A 410 4.57 -15.98 -19.96
C TRP A 410 5.10 -17.24 -20.65
N GLU A 411 5.09 -18.39 -19.97
CA GLU A 411 5.45 -19.69 -20.55
C GLU A 411 4.56 -20.03 -21.74
N PHE A 412 3.24 -19.87 -21.61
CA PHE A 412 2.33 -20.09 -22.74
C PHE A 412 2.61 -19.13 -23.90
N PHE A 413 2.89 -17.85 -23.63
CA PHE A 413 3.26 -16.88 -24.67
C PHE A 413 4.52 -17.28 -25.45
N LEU A 414 5.48 -17.97 -24.84
CA LEU A 414 6.64 -18.51 -25.56
C LEU A 414 6.30 -19.70 -26.48
N THR A 415 5.18 -20.40 -26.24
CA THR A 415 4.67 -21.44 -27.15
C THR A 415 3.86 -20.86 -28.32
N MET A 416 3.62 -19.54 -28.31
CA MET A 416 2.91 -18.85 -29.37
C MET A 416 3.88 -18.26 -30.40
N ASP A 417 3.49 -18.21 -31.67
CA ASP A 417 4.32 -17.71 -32.78
C ASP A 417 4.43 -16.16 -32.81
N TYR A 418 4.67 -15.52 -31.65
CA TYR A 418 4.78 -14.07 -31.49
C TYR A 418 6.06 -13.67 -30.75
N SER A 419 6.59 -12.48 -31.07
CA SER A 419 7.75 -11.93 -30.39
C SER A 419 7.43 -11.56 -28.93
N LYS A 420 8.35 -11.87 -28.00
CA LYS A 420 8.26 -11.41 -26.60
C LYS A 420 8.11 -9.88 -26.45
N SER A 421 8.54 -9.11 -27.45
CA SER A 421 8.34 -7.65 -27.50
C SER A 421 6.87 -7.23 -27.49
N GLU A 422 5.93 -8.11 -27.88
CA GLU A 422 4.49 -7.84 -27.76
C GLU A 422 4.04 -7.70 -26.29
N LEU A 423 4.69 -8.41 -25.35
CA LEU A 423 4.42 -8.28 -23.92
C LEU A 423 4.92 -6.93 -23.35
N VAL A 424 5.97 -6.35 -23.95
CA VAL A 424 6.44 -4.99 -23.64
C VAL A 424 5.48 -3.94 -24.21
N LYS A 425 5.00 -4.15 -25.44
CA LYS A 425 4.04 -3.25 -26.11
C LYS A 425 2.68 -3.23 -25.39
N PHE A 426 2.20 -4.38 -24.91
CA PHE A 426 0.87 -4.50 -24.31
C PHE A 426 0.86 -5.47 -23.12
N PRO A 427 1.46 -5.10 -21.97
CA PRO A 427 1.51 -5.92 -20.75
C PRO A 427 0.13 -6.28 -20.17
N GLN A 428 -0.95 -5.63 -20.62
CA GLN A 428 -2.32 -5.95 -20.28
C GLN A 428 -2.72 -7.39 -20.69
N TYR A 429 -1.98 -8.05 -21.59
CA TYR A 429 -2.17 -9.47 -21.89
C TYR A 429 -2.09 -10.36 -20.64
N PHE A 430 -1.26 -10.02 -19.64
CA PHE A 430 -1.22 -10.72 -18.35
C PHE A 430 -2.53 -10.58 -17.54
N GLY A 431 -3.36 -9.58 -17.82
CA GLY A 431 -4.69 -9.41 -17.24
C GLY A 431 -5.78 -10.30 -17.86
N TYR A 432 -5.51 -10.98 -18.98
CA TYR A 432 -6.50 -11.87 -19.61
C TYR A 432 -6.44 -13.29 -19.02
N SER A 433 -7.59 -13.99 -19.05
CA SER A 433 -7.73 -15.38 -18.59
C SER A 433 -6.95 -16.33 -19.51
N LEU A 434 -6.08 -17.17 -18.94
CA LEU A 434 -5.25 -18.11 -19.70
C LEU A 434 -6.12 -19.18 -20.36
N GLU A 435 -6.97 -19.85 -19.57
CA GLU A 435 -7.81 -20.95 -20.01
C GLU A 435 -9.03 -20.48 -20.83
N GLU A 436 -9.64 -19.34 -20.50
CA GLU A 436 -10.91 -18.91 -21.14
C GLU A 436 -10.70 -17.98 -22.33
N ARG A 437 -9.52 -17.35 -22.47
CA ARG A 437 -9.25 -16.38 -23.54
C ARG A 437 -7.97 -16.65 -24.32
N ILE A 438 -6.83 -16.80 -23.65
CA ILE A 438 -5.54 -16.85 -24.36
C ILE A 438 -5.40 -18.17 -25.12
N LYS A 439 -5.56 -19.31 -24.44
CA LYS A 439 -5.48 -20.65 -25.05
C LYS A 439 -6.53 -20.88 -26.15
N PRO A 440 -7.86 -20.68 -25.93
CA PRO A 440 -8.86 -21.05 -26.93
C PRO A 440 -8.77 -20.20 -28.20
N ARG A 441 -8.51 -18.89 -28.06
CA ARG A 441 -8.37 -18.01 -29.23
C ARG A 441 -7.10 -18.28 -30.02
N TYR A 442 -6.00 -18.65 -29.37
CA TYR A 442 -4.79 -19.05 -30.10
C TYR A 442 -4.99 -20.37 -30.86
N ALA A 443 -5.65 -21.36 -30.23
CA ALA A 443 -5.99 -22.62 -30.88
C ALA A 443 -6.82 -22.40 -32.15
N LEU A 444 -7.92 -21.63 -32.07
CA LEU A 444 -8.78 -21.31 -33.22
C LEU A 444 -8.01 -20.64 -34.38
N VAL A 445 -7.08 -19.73 -34.08
CA VAL A 445 -6.24 -19.07 -35.10
C VAL A 445 -5.28 -20.05 -35.76
N LYS A 446 -4.68 -20.95 -34.97
CA LYS A 446 -3.74 -21.97 -35.43
C LYS A 446 -4.42 -23.05 -36.28
N GLU A 447 -5.57 -23.55 -35.83
CA GLU A 447 -6.42 -24.50 -36.57
C GLU A 447 -6.94 -23.91 -37.88
N SER A 448 -7.28 -22.62 -37.88
CA SER A 448 -7.70 -21.89 -39.09
C SER A 448 -6.58 -21.66 -40.11
N GLY A 449 -5.31 -21.91 -39.75
CA GLY A 449 -4.15 -21.70 -40.61
C GLY A 449 -3.89 -20.24 -41.01
N VAL A 450 -4.45 -19.27 -40.29
CA VAL A 450 -4.33 -17.83 -40.60
C VAL A 450 -3.43 -17.11 -39.61
N SER A 451 -2.68 -16.12 -40.09
CA SER A 451 -1.93 -15.19 -39.23
C SER A 451 -2.75 -13.93 -38.91
N LEU A 452 -2.87 -13.60 -37.62
CA LEU A 452 -3.45 -12.36 -37.07
C LEU A 452 -2.41 -11.66 -36.18
N LEU A 453 -2.64 -10.38 -35.87
CA LEU A 453 -1.83 -9.67 -34.87
C LEU A 453 -2.29 -10.04 -33.46
N LEU A 454 -1.38 -10.10 -32.48
CA LEU A 454 -1.71 -10.59 -31.12
C LEU A 454 -2.83 -9.76 -30.45
N ASN A 455 -2.89 -8.45 -30.73
CA ASN A 455 -3.95 -7.58 -30.24
C ASN A 455 -5.32 -7.89 -30.85
N GLN A 456 -5.37 -8.37 -32.10
CA GLN A 456 -6.60 -8.86 -32.74
C GLN A 456 -7.07 -10.16 -32.10
N VAL A 457 -6.13 -11.05 -31.74
CA VAL A 457 -6.45 -12.31 -31.06
C VAL A 457 -6.97 -12.06 -29.64
N LEU A 458 -6.24 -11.28 -28.82
CA LEU A 458 -6.49 -11.23 -27.38
C LEU A 458 -7.27 -10.01 -26.88
N SER A 459 -7.14 -8.86 -27.53
CA SER A 459 -7.71 -7.59 -27.01
C SER A 459 -9.12 -7.29 -27.52
N LEU A 460 -9.58 -7.95 -28.59
CA LEU A 460 -10.93 -7.77 -29.14
C LEU A 460 -12.02 -8.40 -28.28
N SER A 461 -13.25 -7.88 -28.41
CA SER A 461 -14.47 -8.56 -27.96
C SER A 461 -14.59 -9.95 -28.60
N TYR A 462 -15.43 -10.84 -28.07
CA TYR A 462 -15.61 -12.17 -28.66
C TYR A 462 -16.15 -12.08 -30.09
N SER A 463 -17.23 -11.33 -30.29
CA SER A 463 -17.86 -11.18 -31.62
C SER A 463 -16.98 -10.44 -32.64
N ASP A 464 -16.09 -9.54 -32.22
CA ASP A 464 -15.18 -8.86 -33.14
C ASP A 464 -13.94 -9.70 -33.47
N PHE A 465 -13.48 -10.53 -32.53
CA PHE A 465 -12.47 -11.55 -32.80
C PHE A 465 -12.98 -12.55 -33.85
N GLU A 466 -14.19 -13.09 -33.68
CA GLU A 466 -14.82 -14.00 -34.64
C GLU A 466 -14.93 -13.36 -36.04
N LYS A 467 -15.50 -12.14 -36.15
CA LYS A 467 -15.60 -11.43 -37.44
C LYS A 467 -14.25 -11.24 -38.13
N VAL A 468 -13.18 -10.96 -37.37
CA VAL A 468 -11.82 -10.79 -37.92
C VAL A 468 -11.25 -12.13 -38.38
N LEU A 469 -11.43 -13.20 -37.60
CA LEU A 469 -11.03 -14.56 -37.95
C LEU A 469 -11.75 -15.01 -39.23
N ASP A 470 -13.08 -14.96 -39.25
CA ASP A 470 -13.95 -15.27 -40.39
C ASP A 470 -13.53 -14.55 -41.67
N LYS A 471 -13.31 -13.23 -41.57
CA LYS A 471 -12.90 -12.39 -42.70
C LYS A 471 -11.50 -12.78 -43.21
N LYS A 472 -10.60 -13.20 -42.33
CA LYS A 472 -9.25 -13.66 -42.68
C LYS A 472 -9.29 -15.04 -43.35
N VAL A 473 -10.08 -15.98 -42.82
CA VAL A 473 -10.29 -17.32 -43.38
C VAL A 473 -10.95 -17.24 -44.76
N LYS A 474 -12.06 -16.49 -44.90
CA LYS A 474 -12.74 -16.26 -46.19
C LYS A 474 -11.78 -15.66 -47.23
N LYS A 475 -10.95 -14.69 -46.83
CA LYS A 475 -9.91 -14.11 -47.71
C LYS A 475 -8.86 -15.15 -48.13
N MET A 476 -8.39 -15.98 -47.20
CA MET A 476 -7.41 -17.04 -47.49
C MET A 476 -7.96 -18.05 -48.51
N LEU A 477 -9.20 -18.51 -48.33
CA LEU A 477 -9.88 -19.41 -49.28
C LEU A 477 -9.97 -18.76 -50.68
N SER A 478 -10.53 -17.54 -50.76
CA SER A 478 -10.69 -16.81 -52.03
C SER A 478 -9.38 -16.50 -52.77
N ASN A 479 -8.23 -16.55 -52.07
CA ASN A 479 -6.92 -16.39 -52.68
C ASN A 479 -6.39 -17.72 -53.23
N LYS A 480 -6.65 -18.86 -52.57
CA LYS A 480 -6.27 -20.19 -53.07
C LYS A 480 -7.00 -20.53 -54.38
N ASP A 481 -8.29 -20.22 -54.45
CA ASP A 481 -9.11 -20.46 -55.65
C ASP A 481 -8.56 -19.68 -56.86
N LYS A 482 -8.05 -18.46 -56.65
CA LYS A 482 -7.46 -17.62 -57.72
C LYS A 482 -6.09 -18.08 -58.18
N SER A 483 -5.26 -18.63 -57.29
CA SER A 483 -3.99 -19.25 -57.71
C SER A 483 -4.21 -20.54 -58.51
N GLY A 484 -5.24 -21.33 -58.19
CA GLY A 484 -5.52 -22.59 -58.89
C GLY A 484 -5.87 -22.42 -60.37
N SER A 485 -6.62 -21.38 -60.75
CA SER A 485 -7.00 -21.13 -62.15
C SER A 485 -5.90 -20.46 -63.01
N SER A 486 -4.69 -20.29 -62.51
CA SER A 486 -3.60 -19.61 -63.25
C SER A 486 -2.67 -20.57 -64.02
N ASP A 487 -2.59 -21.84 -63.62
CA ASP A 487 -1.63 -22.80 -64.17
C ASP A 487 -2.17 -23.65 -65.35
N ASP A 488 -3.50 -23.70 -65.55
CA ASP A 488 -4.18 -24.50 -66.60
C ASP A 488 -4.15 -23.87 -68.02
N LEU A 489 -3.35 -22.82 -68.27
CA LEU A 489 -3.30 -22.12 -69.57
C LEU A 489 -1.90 -22.06 -70.20
N ARG A 490 -0.99 -22.98 -69.82
CA ARG A 490 0.38 -23.06 -70.38
C ARG A 490 0.82 -24.47 -70.82
N SER A 491 -0.09 -25.22 -71.44
CA SER A 491 0.26 -26.48 -72.11
C SER A 491 -0.60 -26.74 -73.37
N ASP A 492 -0.59 -25.81 -74.33
CA ASP A 492 -1.04 -26.09 -75.70
C ASP A 492 -0.49 -25.04 -76.71
N ASN A 493 0.75 -25.25 -77.14
CA ASN A 493 1.24 -24.99 -78.51
C ASN A 493 2.77 -25.23 -78.59
N VAL A 494 3.17 -26.25 -79.34
CA VAL A 494 4.08 -26.20 -80.51
C VAL A 494 4.48 -27.65 -80.87
N HIS A 495 3.94 -28.10 -81.99
CA HIS A 495 4.47 -29.16 -82.86
C HIS A 495 4.51 -28.59 -84.27
#